data_AF-A0A9E2X8R3-F1
#
_entry.id   AF-A0A9E2X8R3-F1
#
_cell.length_a   1.000
_cell.length_b   1.000
_cell.length_c   1.000
_cell.angle_alpha   90.00
_cell.angle_beta   90.00
_cell.angle_gamma   90.00
#
_symmetry.space_group_name_H-M   'P 1'
#
loop_
_entity.id
_entity.type
_entity.pdbx_description
1 polymer ?
#
loop_
_entity_poly.entity_id
_entity_poly.type
_entity_poly.pdbx_seq_one_letter_code
_entity_poly.pdbx_strand_id
1 'polypeptide(L)' 'MSAHMTPEQVRSRIDHPIVDGDGHWVEYDPVFSDKMRKVGGDLAADGFLKAMGTTRELLS' A
#
# COMPACT_ATOMS: atom_id res chain seq x y z
N MET A 1 -11.90 3.87 -32.07
CA MET A 1 -11.06 4.01 -30.87
C MET A 1 -11.96 4.48 -29.74
N SER A 2 -12.10 3.71 -28.65
CA SER A 2 -12.86 4.20 -27.51
C SER A 2 -12.07 5.32 -26.84
N ALA A 3 -12.64 6.51 -26.73
CA ALA A 3 -12.01 7.59 -25.98
C ALA A 3 -11.91 7.17 -24.52
N HIS A 4 -10.71 7.23 -23.95
CA HIS A 4 -10.53 7.06 -22.51
C HIS A 4 -11.28 8.17 -21.79
N MET A 5 -12.02 7.81 -20.75
CA MET A 5 -12.71 8.80 -19.91
C MET A 5 -11.70 9.59 -19.11
N THR A 6 -11.98 10.88 -18.90
CA THR A 6 -11.21 11.67 -17.93
C THR A 6 -11.51 11.20 -16.50
N PRO A 7 -10.61 11.42 -15.53
CA PRO A 7 -10.86 11.10 -14.13
C PRO A 7 -12.18 11.68 -13.59
N GLU A 8 -12.56 12.89 -14.00
CA GLU A 8 -13.80 13.56 -13.59
C GLU A 8 -15.03 12.84 -14.15
N GLN A 9 -14.96 12.34 -15.39
CA GLN A 9 -16.02 11.57 -16.02
C GLN A 9 -16.20 10.21 -15.35
N VAL A 10 -15.12 9.61 -14.85
CA VAL A 10 -15.19 8.38 -14.04
C VAL A 10 -15.84 8.68 -12.70
N ARG A 11 -15.38 9.75 -12.01
CA ARG A 11 -15.89 10.13 -10.69
C ARG A 11 -17.37 10.49 -10.70
N SER A 12 -17.87 11.15 -11.75
CA SER A 12 -19.29 11.53 -11.85
C SER A 12 -20.26 10.35 -12.00
N ARG A 13 -19.76 9.15 -12.32
CA ARG A 13 -20.56 7.93 -12.45
C ARG A 13 -20.54 7.03 -11.22
N ILE A 14 -19.80 7.41 -10.17
CA ILE A 14 -19.69 6.64 -8.94
C ILE A 14 -20.74 7.18 -7.96
N ASP A 15 -21.77 6.38 -7.71
CA ASP A 15 -22.90 6.70 -6.82
C ASP A 15 -22.81 6.00 -5.45
N HIS A 16 -21.75 5.21 -5.24
CA HIS A 16 -21.44 4.50 -4.00
C HIS A 16 -20.09 4.95 -3.41
N PRO A 17 -19.85 4.74 -2.10
CA PRO A 17 -18.53 4.94 -1.53
C PRO A 17 -17.46 4.11 -2.24
N ILE A 18 -16.27 4.70 -2.40
CA ILE A 18 -15.08 3.98 -2.85
C ILE A 18 -14.29 3.61 -1.61
N VAL A 19 -14.05 2.32 -1.42
CA VAL A 19 -13.13 1.82 -0.39
C VAL A 19 -11.80 1.56 -1.07
N ASP A 20 -10.76 2.21 -0.58
CA ASP A 20 -9.40 1.87 -0.92
C ASP A 20 -9.02 0.57 -0.20
N GLY A 21 -8.78 -0.49 -0.96
CA GLY A 21 -8.43 -1.81 -0.43
C GLY A 21 -6.93 -2.06 -0.34
N ASP A 22 -6.10 -1.23 -0.98
CA ASP A 22 -4.65 -1.43 -1.05
C ASP A 22 -3.85 -0.40 -0.25
N GLY A 23 -4.49 0.64 0.29
CA GLY A 23 -3.86 1.59 1.23
C GLY A 23 -3.16 0.92 2.43
N HIS A 24 -3.50 -0.34 2.74
CA HIS A 24 -2.90 -1.12 3.82
C HIS A 24 -1.44 -1.54 3.59
N TRP A 25 -0.92 -1.50 2.36
CA TRP A 25 0.44 -1.97 2.08
C TRP A 25 1.53 -1.04 2.60
N VAL A 26 1.24 0.25 2.80
CA VAL A 26 2.25 1.23 3.24
C VAL A 26 2.16 1.51 4.74
N GLU A 27 0.97 1.37 5.32
CA GLU A 27 0.71 1.71 6.73
C GLU A 27 1.05 0.59 7.71
N TYR A 28 1.07 -0.67 7.23
CA TYR A 28 1.26 -1.84 8.07
C TYR A 28 2.72 -2.10 8.45
N ASP A 29 3.68 -1.66 7.61
CA ASP A 29 5.07 -2.07 7.72
C ASP A 29 5.72 -1.78 9.08
N PRO A 30 5.56 -0.58 9.68
CA PRO A 30 6.18 -0.30 10.98
C PRO A 30 5.64 -1.23 12.07
N VAL A 31 4.32 -1.41 12.13
CA VAL A 31 3.65 -2.23 13.15
C VAL A 31 4.03 -3.69 13.01
N PHE A 32 4.14 -4.20 11.79
CA PHE A 32 4.52 -5.59 11.56
C PHE A 32 6.00 -5.84 11.82
N SER A 33 6.87 -4.89 11.45
CA SER A 33 8.30 -5.01 11.73
C SER A 33 8.59 -5.17 13.24
N ASP A 34 7.80 -4.53 14.11
CA ASP A 34 7.89 -4.72 15.56
C ASP A 34 7.49 -6.13 15.99
N LYS A 35 6.49 -6.75 15.34
CA LYS A 35 6.10 -8.14 15.61
C LYS A 35 7.17 -9.11 15.13
N MET A 36 7.75 -8.84 13.96
CA MET A 36 8.87 -9.60 13.42
C MET A 36 10.08 -9.51 14.35
N ARG A 37 10.39 -8.33 14.90
CA ARG A 37 11.47 -8.14 15.87
C ARG A 37 11.22 -8.94 17.15
N LYS A 38 9.98 -8.93 17.65
CA LYS A 38 9.60 -9.68 18.86
C LYS A 38 9.77 -11.19 18.72
N VAL A 39 9.45 -11.77 17.55
CA VAL A 39 9.44 -13.23 17.36
C VAL A 39 10.72 -13.76 16.71
N GLY A 40 11.26 -13.03 15.73
CA GLY A 40 12.39 -13.44 14.90
C GLY A 40 13.65 -12.59 15.06
N GLY A 41 13.64 -11.57 15.94
CA GLY A 41 14.79 -10.70 16.18
C GLY A 41 15.03 -9.68 15.08
N ASP A 42 16.13 -8.94 15.23
CA ASP A 42 16.42 -7.76 14.41
C ASP A 42 16.57 -8.09 12.92
N LEU A 43 17.23 -9.21 12.59
CA LEU A 43 17.41 -9.65 11.20
C LEU A 43 16.06 -9.89 10.48
N ALA A 44 15.05 -10.40 11.19
CA ALA A 44 13.73 -10.64 10.61
C ALA A 44 12.98 -9.32 10.34
N ALA A 45 13.08 -8.36 11.26
CA ALA A 45 12.46 -7.04 11.11
C ALA A 45 13.12 -6.21 10.01
N ASP A 46 14.46 -6.17 9.99
CA ASP A 46 15.21 -5.36 9.04
C ASP A 46 15.13 -5.95 7.62
N GLY A 47 15.09 -7.28 7.50
CA GLY A 47 14.83 -7.96 6.22
C GLY A 47 13.44 -7.66 5.66
N PHE A 48 12.41 -7.66 6.52
CA PHE A 48 11.05 -7.30 6.13
C PHE A 48 10.96 -5.83 5.65
N LEU A 49 11.52 -4.89 6.42
CA LEU A 49 11.54 -3.47 6.04
C LEU A 49 12.26 -3.22 4.71
N LYS A 50 13.36 -3.94 4.47
CA LYS A 50 14.08 -3.87 3.19
C LYS A 50 13.23 -4.34 2.01
N ALA A 51 12.42 -5.39 2.19
CA ALA A 51 11.53 -5.89 1.14
C ALA A 51 10.37 -4.92 0.83
N MET A 52 9.87 -4.20 1.84
CA MET A 52 8.77 -3.22 1.66
C MET A 52 9.23 -1.86 1.14
N GLY A 53 10.53 -1.55 1.23
CA GLY A 53 11.11 -0.33 0.65
C GLY A 53 10.76 -0.13 -0.83
N THR A 54 10.71 -1.19 -1.63
CA THR A 54 10.33 -1.13 -3.05
C THR A 54 8.90 -0.63 -3.26
N THR A 55 7.94 -1.07 -2.44
CA THR A 55 6.55 -0.60 -2.53
C THR A 55 6.47 0.90 -2.23
N ARG A 56 7.23 1.38 -1.22
CA ARG A 56 7.25 2.79 -0.86
C ARG A 56 7.86 3.68 -1.94
N GLU A 57 8.94 3.23 -2.59
CA GLU A 57 9.58 3.95 -3.70
C GLU A 57 8.70 4.04 -4.94
N LEU A 58 7.87 3.02 -5.21
CA LEU A 58 6.99 3.00 -6.37
C LEU A 58 5.71 3.83 -6.19
N LEU A 59 5.34 4.12 -4.95
CA LEU A 59 4.12 4.87 -4.60
C LEU A 59 4.40 6.34 -4.20
N SER A 60 5.67 6.76 -4.15
CA SER A 60 6.11 8.15 -3.92
C SER A 60 6.28 8.93 -5.21
#